data_AF-A0A954SLA6-F1
#
_entry.id   AF-A0A954SLA6-F1
#
_cell.length_a   1.000
_cell.length_b   1.000
_cell.length_c   1.000
_cell.angle_alpha   90.00
_cell.angle_beta   90.00
_cell.angle_gamma   90.00
#
_symmetry.space_group_name_H-M   'P 1'
#
loop_
_entity.id
_entity.type
_entity.pdbx_description
1 polymer ?
#
loop_
_entity_poly.entity_id
_entity_poly.type
_entity_poly.pdbx_seq_one_letter_code
_entity_poly.pdbx_strand_id
1 'polypeptide(L)'
;MTRNVLTLLLLLNAVPAAAEPPAQVVPVVEMWFVSAEMPPAQPELAVYSNGAVRVHVGSGQYLDGVLSQQQVQDLQRELLVDCQLQVLSSPAISAEIQEASDVTGLTWMIPRADDTVIRVRQADGRFHEVRCHAVGLLASRFPSAQGLQNVHRAQQRLQNVRAVLQVGGNEAAEGLAQYATRSVRQQSPGLPDLTPGDLAMVRSFPDGTRYIQFCRPMSDGTAIEVSPLIVSVTEAPGEPPRVSVFGGAGLQR
;
A
#
# COMPACT_ATOMS: atom_id res chain seq x y z
N MET A 1 71.05 -41.23 11.07
CA MET A 1 69.64 -41.68 10.93
C MET A 1 68.77 -40.57 11.48
N THR A 2 67.84 -39.91 10.80
CA THR A 2 67.46 -39.80 9.39
C THR A 2 66.53 -38.57 9.38
N ARG A 3 66.73 -37.67 8.42
CA ARG A 3 65.92 -36.46 8.19
C ARG A 3 64.45 -36.84 7.97
N ASN A 4 63.51 -36.12 8.58
CA ASN A 4 62.14 -36.05 8.06
C ASN A 4 61.75 -34.59 7.91
N VAL A 5 61.78 -34.15 6.64
CA VAL A 5 61.25 -32.89 6.13
C VAL A 5 59.77 -33.14 5.88
N LEU A 6 58.86 -32.47 6.60
CA LEU A 6 57.44 -32.45 6.26
C LEU A 6 57.16 -31.16 5.48
N THR A 7 57.04 -31.33 4.16
CA THR A 7 56.57 -30.32 3.22
C THR A 7 55.07 -30.11 3.44
N LEU A 8 54.68 -28.93 3.95
CA LEU A 8 53.29 -28.51 4.04
C LEU A 8 52.88 -27.89 2.70
N LEU A 9 52.12 -28.63 1.90
CA LEU A 9 51.52 -28.16 0.64
C LEU A 9 50.34 -27.22 0.95
N LEU A 10 50.53 -25.93 0.66
CA LEU A 10 49.45 -24.93 0.59
C LEU A 10 48.57 -25.24 -0.63
N LEU A 11 47.40 -25.85 -0.39
CA LEU A 11 46.31 -25.87 -1.37
C LEU A 11 45.67 -24.47 -1.40
N LEU A 12 46.04 -23.67 -2.39
CA LEU A 12 45.27 -22.51 -2.82
C LEU A 12 43.91 -23.01 -3.33
N ASN A 13 42.88 -22.92 -2.48
CA ASN A 13 41.51 -22.98 -2.95
C ASN A 13 41.25 -21.73 -3.80
N ALA A 14 41.12 -21.94 -5.12
CA ALA A 14 40.62 -20.93 -6.03
C ALA A 14 39.22 -20.51 -5.57
N VAL A 15 39.07 -19.24 -5.22
CA VAL A 15 37.77 -18.62 -4.99
C VAL A 15 37.00 -18.71 -6.31
N PRO A 16 35.83 -19.37 -6.37
CA PRO A 16 35.04 -19.38 -7.58
C PRO A 16 34.66 -17.93 -7.92
N ALA A 17 34.88 -17.56 -9.18
CA ALA A 17 34.48 -16.28 -9.74
C ALA A 17 33.02 -16.00 -9.38
N ALA A 18 32.75 -14.79 -8.89
CA ALA A 18 31.41 -14.33 -8.55
C ALA A 18 30.47 -14.61 -9.72
N ALA A 19 29.43 -15.40 -9.47
CA ALA A 19 28.36 -15.62 -10.44
C ALA A 19 27.85 -14.25 -10.92
N GLU A 20 27.59 -14.14 -12.23
CA GLU A 20 26.94 -12.95 -12.79
C GLU A 20 25.72 -12.57 -11.93
N PRO A 21 25.54 -11.27 -11.60
CA PRO A 21 24.39 -10.85 -10.82
C PRO A 21 23.11 -11.28 -11.57
N PRO A 22 22.12 -11.87 -10.88
CA PRO A 22 20.90 -12.32 -11.53
C PRO A 22 20.24 -11.15 -12.28
N ALA A 23 19.55 -11.49 -13.39
CA ALA A 23 18.85 -10.57 -14.29
C ALA A 23 18.25 -9.36 -13.55
N GLN A 24 18.53 -8.16 -14.07
CA GLN A 24 18.18 -6.88 -13.43
C GLN A 24 16.75 -6.88 -12.88
N VAL A 25 16.64 -6.89 -11.56
CA VAL A 25 15.37 -6.78 -10.85
C VAL A 25 14.88 -5.35 -11.05
N VAL A 26 13.83 -5.20 -11.85
CA VAL A 26 13.30 -3.90 -12.30
C VAL A 26 11.98 -3.60 -11.58
N PRO A 27 11.77 -2.36 -11.09
CA PRO A 27 10.49 -1.96 -10.53
C PRO A 27 9.41 -2.00 -11.61
N VAL A 28 8.24 -2.55 -11.26
CA VAL A 28 7.06 -2.62 -12.12
C VAL A 28 5.94 -1.70 -11.64
N VAL A 29 5.91 -1.38 -10.35
CA VAL A 29 4.99 -0.41 -9.75
C VAL A 29 5.74 0.39 -8.68
N GLU A 30 5.55 1.70 -8.67
CA GLU A 30 6.05 2.60 -7.63
C GLU A 30 4.96 3.56 -7.17
N MET A 31 4.96 3.89 -5.87
CA MET A 31 4.16 4.96 -5.29
C MET A 31 5.08 5.91 -4.52
N TRP A 32 4.86 7.21 -4.70
CA TRP A 32 5.62 8.27 -4.05
C TRP A 32 4.68 9.30 -3.44
N PHE A 33 5.08 9.86 -2.31
CA PHE A 33 4.51 11.10 -1.77
C PHE A 33 5.56 12.21 -1.92
N VAL A 34 5.29 13.14 -2.83
CA VAL A 34 6.23 14.19 -3.23
C VAL A 34 5.78 15.52 -2.61
N SER A 35 6.55 15.98 -1.64
CA SER A 35 6.41 17.33 -1.09
C SER A 35 7.14 18.34 -1.96
N ALA A 36 6.60 19.56 -2.09
CA ALA A 36 7.28 20.66 -2.78
C ALA A 36 8.55 21.12 -2.05
N GLU A 37 8.61 20.96 -0.72
CA GLU A 37 9.73 21.42 0.10
C GLU A 37 10.89 20.41 0.13
N MET A 38 10.55 19.11 0.11
CA MET A 38 11.53 18.04 0.24
C MET A 38 11.09 16.82 -0.58
N PRO A 39 11.53 16.71 -1.85
CA PRO A 39 11.21 15.54 -2.65
C PRO A 39 11.90 14.30 -2.05
N PRO A 40 11.20 13.16 -1.94
CA PRO A 40 11.77 11.93 -1.41
C PRO A 40 12.87 11.38 -2.34
N ALA A 41 13.91 10.79 -1.75
CA ALA A 41 14.99 10.15 -2.51
C ALA A 41 14.62 8.75 -3.02
N GLN A 42 13.59 8.12 -2.46
CA GLN A 42 13.14 6.76 -2.76
C GLN A 42 11.61 6.66 -2.68
N PRO A 43 10.99 5.69 -3.39
CA PRO A 43 9.55 5.52 -3.35
C PRO A 43 9.07 5.09 -1.97
N GLU A 44 7.84 5.48 -1.63
CA GLU A 44 7.14 4.97 -0.44
C GLU A 44 6.88 3.47 -0.57
N LEU A 45 6.60 3.00 -1.79
CA LEU A 45 6.38 1.59 -2.14
C LEU A 45 7.00 1.31 -3.51
N ALA A 46 7.78 0.23 -3.61
CA ALA A 46 8.23 -0.33 -4.87
C ALA A 46 7.90 -1.83 -4.94
N VAL A 47 7.28 -2.27 -6.04
CA VAL A 47 7.07 -3.67 -6.37
C VAL A 47 7.93 -4.00 -7.58
N TYR A 48 8.69 -5.08 -7.51
CA TYR A 48 9.63 -5.50 -8.54
C TYR A 48 9.11 -6.69 -9.36
N SER A 49 9.63 -6.85 -10.58
CA SER A 49 9.21 -7.91 -11.51
C SER A 49 9.39 -9.34 -10.98
N ASN A 50 10.31 -9.54 -10.03
CA ASN A 50 10.52 -10.83 -9.38
C ASN A 50 9.60 -11.09 -8.18
N GLY A 51 8.70 -10.16 -7.86
CA GLY A 51 7.80 -10.23 -6.70
C GLY A 51 8.35 -9.61 -5.43
N ALA A 52 9.62 -9.17 -5.39
CA ALA A 52 10.11 -8.43 -4.24
C ALA A 52 9.30 -7.14 -4.06
N VAL A 53 9.06 -6.76 -2.81
CA VAL A 53 8.37 -5.52 -2.42
C VAL A 53 9.20 -4.82 -1.37
N ARG A 54 9.34 -3.50 -1.52
CA ARG A 54 9.98 -2.63 -0.55
C ARG A 54 9.02 -1.50 -0.17
N VAL A 55 8.89 -1.27 1.13
CA VAL A 55 8.01 -0.26 1.72
C VAL A 55 8.81 0.64 2.65
N HIS A 56 8.64 1.95 2.55
CA HIS A 56 9.10 2.90 3.56
C HIS A 56 8.13 2.91 4.76
N VAL A 57 8.68 2.80 5.97
CA VAL A 57 7.91 2.73 7.22
C VAL A 57 8.22 3.90 8.16
N GLY A 58 8.81 4.99 7.65
CA GLY A 58 9.22 6.15 8.43
C GLY A 58 10.68 6.09 8.90
N SER A 59 11.21 7.23 9.36
CA SER A 59 12.57 7.36 9.92
C SER A 59 13.71 6.80 9.05
N GLY A 60 13.52 6.75 7.73
CA GLY A 60 14.49 6.16 6.79
C GLY A 60 14.55 4.63 6.80
N GLN A 61 13.63 3.96 7.51
CA GLN A 61 13.55 2.51 7.58
C GLN A 61 12.71 1.94 6.44
N TYR A 62 13.10 0.74 6.02
CA TYR A 62 12.39 -0.03 4.99
C TYR A 62 12.00 -1.39 5.52
N LEU A 63 10.87 -1.87 5.03
CA LEU A 63 10.41 -3.24 5.19
C LEU A 63 10.43 -3.90 3.81
N ASP A 64 11.09 -5.06 3.73
CA ASP A 64 11.11 -5.88 2.53
C ASP A 64 10.13 -7.05 2.68
N GLY A 65 9.54 -7.49 1.58
CA GLY A 65 8.80 -8.74 1.51
C GLY A 65 8.58 -9.19 0.08
N VAL A 66 7.61 -10.09 -0.10
CA VAL A 66 7.41 -10.79 -1.38
C VAL A 66 5.92 -10.91 -1.69
N LEU A 67 5.58 -10.65 -2.94
CA LEU A 67 4.33 -11.03 -3.59
C LEU A 67 4.59 -12.19 -4.54
N SER A 68 3.62 -13.08 -4.68
CA SER A 68 3.68 -14.10 -5.73
C SER A 68 3.62 -13.46 -7.12
N GLN A 69 4.10 -14.17 -8.14
CA GLN A 69 4.02 -13.68 -9.52
C GLN A 69 2.58 -13.38 -9.95
N GLN A 70 1.62 -14.23 -9.54
CA GLN A 70 0.19 -13.98 -9.79
C GLN A 70 -0.27 -12.68 -9.12
N GLN A 71 0.15 -12.41 -7.87
CA GLN A 71 -0.21 -11.19 -7.16
C GLN A 71 0.37 -9.92 -7.81
N VAL A 72 1.60 -10.00 -8.34
CA VAL A 72 2.18 -8.89 -9.11
C VAL A 72 1.37 -8.61 -10.37
N GLN A 73 1.00 -9.66 -11.11
CA GLN A 73 0.18 -9.54 -12.32
C GLN A 73 -1.21 -8.98 -12.02
N ASP A 74 -1.86 -9.47 -10.97
CA ASP A 74 -3.17 -8.99 -10.53
C ASP A 74 -3.11 -7.52 -10.12
N LEU A 75 -2.08 -7.12 -9.37
CA LEU A 75 -1.86 -5.73 -9.00
C LEU A 75 -1.67 -4.84 -10.23
N GLN A 76 -0.81 -5.23 -11.18
CA GLN A 76 -0.61 -4.44 -12.41
C GLN A 76 -1.90 -4.34 -13.24
N ARG A 77 -2.64 -5.43 -13.39
CA ARG A 77 -3.94 -5.45 -14.07
C ARG A 77 -4.94 -4.52 -13.39
N GLU A 78 -5.07 -4.61 -12.07
CA GLU A 78 -5.99 -3.78 -11.29
C GLU A 78 -5.66 -2.29 -11.45
N LEU A 79 -4.37 -1.91 -11.36
CA LEU A 79 -3.95 -0.52 -11.52
C LEU A 79 -4.18 -0.01 -12.95
N LEU A 80 -3.80 -0.79 -13.97
CA LEU A 80 -3.86 -0.36 -15.35
C LEU A 80 -5.30 -0.37 -15.89
N VAL A 81 -6.05 -1.43 -15.61
CA VAL A 81 -7.39 -1.69 -16.17
C VAL A 81 -8.48 -1.20 -15.22
N ASP A 82 -8.52 -1.71 -13.98
CA ASP A 82 -9.64 -1.47 -13.06
C ASP A 82 -9.62 -0.03 -12.50
N CYS A 83 -8.42 0.53 -12.30
CA CYS A 83 -8.20 1.94 -11.97
C CYS A 83 -7.91 2.80 -13.21
N GLN A 84 -7.91 2.22 -14.41
CA GLN A 84 -7.71 2.93 -15.68
C GLN A 84 -6.45 3.80 -15.76
N LEU A 85 -5.41 3.54 -14.96
CA LEU A 85 -4.25 4.44 -14.91
C LEU A 85 -3.61 4.62 -16.29
N GLN A 86 -3.65 3.61 -17.15
CA GLN A 86 -3.05 3.63 -18.49
C GLN A 86 -3.58 4.71 -19.45
N VAL A 87 -4.80 5.22 -19.23
CA VAL A 87 -5.43 6.26 -20.07
C VAL A 87 -5.49 7.61 -19.39
N LEU A 88 -5.10 7.69 -18.11
CA LEU A 88 -5.12 8.95 -17.36
C LEU A 88 -3.90 9.79 -17.71
N SER A 89 -4.03 11.10 -17.50
CA SER A 89 -2.88 12.00 -17.51
C SER A 89 -3.04 13.04 -16.40
N SER A 90 -1.93 13.40 -15.77
CA SER A 90 -1.92 14.39 -14.69
C SER A 90 -2.61 15.72 -15.08
N PRO A 91 -2.38 16.30 -16.29
CA PRO A 91 -3.08 17.52 -16.69
C PRO A 91 -4.59 17.36 -16.82
N ALA A 92 -5.07 16.22 -17.33
CA ALA A 92 -6.51 15.97 -17.48
C ALA A 92 -7.20 15.84 -16.12
N ILE A 93 -6.57 15.15 -15.16
CA ILE A 93 -7.07 15.04 -13.78
C ILE A 93 -7.14 16.43 -13.13
N SER A 94 -6.11 17.26 -13.27
CA SER A 94 -6.13 18.62 -12.73
C SER A 94 -7.23 19.48 -13.34
N ALA A 95 -7.48 19.36 -14.65
CA ALA A 95 -8.56 20.09 -15.32
C ALA A 95 -9.95 19.64 -14.81
N GLU A 96 -10.15 18.33 -14.64
CA GLU A 96 -11.39 17.76 -14.10
C GLU A 96 -11.66 18.21 -12.65
N ILE A 97 -10.61 18.28 -11.81
CA ILE A 97 -10.70 18.79 -10.44
C ILE A 97 -11.07 20.28 -10.43
N GLN A 98 -10.45 21.08 -11.31
CA GLN A 98 -10.78 22.50 -11.43
C GLN A 98 -12.24 22.69 -11.85
N GLU A 99 -12.72 21.93 -12.83
CA GLU A 99 -14.12 21.97 -13.27
C GLU A 99 -15.08 21.60 -12.12
N ALA A 100 -14.80 20.53 -11.39
CA ALA A 100 -15.60 20.13 -10.23
C ALA A 100 -15.59 21.19 -9.10
N SER A 101 -14.45 21.86 -8.89
CA SER A 101 -14.32 23.00 -7.98
C SER A 101 -15.20 24.16 -8.42
N ASP A 102 -15.19 24.52 -9.70
CA ASP A 102 -15.99 25.62 -10.24
C ASP A 102 -17.49 25.36 -10.10
N VAL A 103 -17.92 24.10 -10.27
CA VAL A 103 -19.32 23.67 -10.11
C VAL A 103 -19.77 23.70 -8.64
N THR A 104 -18.92 23.24 -7.72
CA THR A 104 -19.29 23.08 -6.30
C THR A 104 -18.98 24.30 -5.43
N GLY A 105 -18.12 25.21 -5.89
CA GLY A 105 -17.59 26.33 -5.12
C GLY A 105 -16.57 25.93 -4.04
N LEU A 106 -16.18 24.66 -3.96
CA LEU A 106 -15.20 24.16 -2.98
C LEU A 106 -13.79 24.32 -3.53
N THR A 107 -12.86 24.85 -2.73
CA THR A 107 -11.46 24.97 -3.17
C THR A 107 -10.78 23.61 -3.36
N TRP A 108 -10.01 23.45 -4.43
CA TRP A 108 -9.15 22.28 -4.65
C TRP A 108 -7.70 22.50 -4.18
N MET A 109 -7.32 23.72 -3.79
CA MET A 109 -5.98 24.00 -3.28
C MET A 109 -5.89 23.60 -1.80
N ILE A 110 -5.05 22.62 -1.49
CA ILE A 110 -4.77 22.20 -0.12
C ILE A 110 -3.33 22.59 0.22
N PRO A 111 -3.11 23.69 0.98
CA PRO A 111 -1.76 24.13 1.31
C PRO A 111 -0.95 23.02 1.98
N ARG A 112 0.28 22.82 1.52
CA ARG A 112 1.25 21.83 2.04
C ARG A 112 0.82 20.37 1.93
N ALA A 113 -0.22 20.05 1.17
CA ALA A 113 -0.49 18.65 0.86
C ALA A 113 0.52 18.13 -0.17
N ASP A 114 0.91 16.87 -0.01
CA ASP A 114 1.84 16.22 -0.93
C ASP A 114 1.13 15.80 -2.23
N ASP A 115 1.92 15.70 -3.30
CA ASP A 115 1.51 15.03 -4.52
C ASP A 115 1.65 13.52 -4.34
N THR A 116 0.64 12.75 -4.74
CA THR A 116 0.79 11.31 -4.95
C THR A 116 1.24 11.07 -6.39
N VAL A 117 2.37 10.39 -6.56
CA VAL A 117 2.87 9.95 -7.87
C VAL A 117 2.84 8.43 -7.94
N ILE A 118 2.11 7.89 -8.91
CA ILE A 118 2.05 6.44 -9.18
C ILE A 118 2.70 6.19 -10.54
N ARG A 119 3.69 5.30 -10.56
CA ARG A 119 4.37 4.88 -11.78
C ARG A 119 4.12 3.40 -12.00
N VAL A 120 3.61 3.03 -13.18
CA VAL A 120 3.41 1.64 -13.56
C VAL A 120 4.18 1.35 -14.84
N ARG A 121 4.97 0.27 -14.84
CA ARG A 121 5.74 -0.14 -16.00
C ARG A 121 4.84 -0.77 -17.04
N GLN A 122 4.90 -0.27 -18.26
CA GLN A 122 4.16 -0.75 -19.42
C GLN A 122 4.91 -1.91 -20.13
N ALA A 123 4.23 -2.58 -21.05
CA ALA A 123 4.77 -3.70 -21.81
C ALA A 123 6.00 -3.33 -22.66
N ASP A 124 6.13 -2.06 -23.07
CA ASP A 124 7.29 -1.53 -23.79
C ASP A 124 8.48 -1.20 -22.87
N GLY A 125 8.35 -1.44 -21.57
CA GLY A 125 9.37 -1.19 -20.56
C GLY A 125 9.45 0.25 -20.05
N ARG A 126 8.65 1.19 -20.57
CA ARG A 126 8.55 2.57 -20.07
C ARG A 126 7.62 2.64 -18.87
N PHE A 127 7.76 3.71 -18.08
CA PHE A 127 6.81 4.02 -17.03
C PHE A 127 5.69 4.93 -17.55
N HIS A 128 4.46 4.57 -17.27
CA HIS A 128 3.35 5.51 -17.27
C HIS A 128 3.25 6.14 -15.87
N GLU A 129 3.26 7.46 -15.80
CA GLU A 129 3.23 8.23 -14.55
C GLU A 129 1.94 9.03 -14.45
N VAL A 130 1.26 8.89 -13.31
CA VAL A 130 0.13 9.74 -12.92
C VAL A 130 0.49 10.46 -11.64
N ARG A 131 0.35 11.78 -11.65
CA ARG A 131 0.58 12.67 -10.50
C ARG A 131 -0.71 13.39 -10.16
N CYS A 132 -1.09 13.41 -8.90
CA CYS A 132 -2.25 14.15 -8.42
C CYS A 132 -2.02 14.70 -7.01
N HIS A 133 -2.41 15.95 -6.80
CA HIS A 133 -2.26 16.67 -5.53
C HIS A 133 -3.32 16.22 -4.52
N ALA A 134 -2.94 15.97 -3.27
CA ALA A 134 -3.87 15.77 -2.16
C ALA A 134 -4.99 14.73 -2.40
N VAL A 135 -4.70 13.67 -3.16
CA VAL A 135 -5.67 12.70 -3.71
C VAL A 135 -6.75 12.29 -2.71
N GLY A 136 -6.37 11.82 -1.52
CA GLY A 136 -7.33 11.34 -0.53
C GLY A 136 -8.32 12.42 -0.03
N LEU A 137 -7.86 13.66 0.13
CA LEU A 137 -8.73 14.76 0.57
C LEU A 137 -9.63 15.25 -0.56
N LEU A 138 -9.10 15.32 -1.79
CA LEU A 138 -9.86 15.78 -2.93
C LEU A 138 -10.89 14.75 -3.38
N ALA A 139 -10.59 13.45 -3.27
CA ALA A 139 -11.52 12.40 -3.71
C ALA A 139 -12.84 12.44 -2.95
N SER A 140 -12.82 12.68 -1.64
CA SER A 140 -14.05 12.89 -0.86
C SER A 140 -14.74 14.22 -1.19
N ARG A 141 -13.98 15.25 -1.57
CA ARG A 141 -14.51 16.59 -1.89
C ARG A 141 -15.17 16.65 -3.26
N PHE A 142 -14.66 15.91 -4.23
CA PHE A 142 -15.08 15.92 -5.63
C PHE A 142 -15.42 14.51 -6.12
N PRO A 143 -16.54 13.92 -5.65
CA PRO A 143 -16.94 12.56 -6.03
C PRO A 143 -17.24 12.42 -7.52
N SER A 144 -17.57 13.50 -8.23
CA SER A 144 -17.85 13.51 -9.67
C SER A 144 -16.60 13.51 -10.56
N ALA A 145 -15.41 13.78 -10.01
CA ALA A 145 -14.15 13.77 -10.75
C ALA A 145 -13.63 12.33 -10.89
N GLN A 146 -14.05 11.63 -11.93
CA GLN A 146 -13.76 10.22 -12.16
C GLN A 146 -12.27 9.91 -12.28
N GLY A 147 -11.49 10.77 -12.93
CA GLY A 147 -10.03 10.61 -13.03
C GLY A 147 -9.37 10.66 -11.64
N LEU A 148 -9.81 11.57 -10.78
CA LEU A 148 -9.39 11.64 -9.39
C LEU A 148 -9.82 10.40 -8.58
N GLN A 149 -11.06 9.92 -8.75
CA GLN A 149 -11.54 8.71 -8.07
C GLN A 149 -10.72 7.47 -8.46
N ASN A 150 -10.33 7.38 -9.73
CA ASN A 150 -9.48 6.31 -10.25
C ASN A 150 -8.08 6.34 -9.61
N VAL A 151 -7.46 7.51 -9.48
CA VAL A 151 -6.17 7.67 -8.78
C VAL A 151 -6.31 7.35 -7.29
N HIS A 152 -7.40 7.76 -6.66
CA HIS A 152 -7.67 7.46 -5.25
C HIS A 152 -7.78 5.96 -4.99
N ARG A 153 -8.51 5.23 -5.84
CA ARG A 153 -8.61 3.77 -5.76
C ARG A 153 -7.24 3.11 -5.92
N ALA A 154 -6.44 3.56 -6.89
CA ALA A 154 -5.08 3.05 -7.08
C ALA A 154 -4.19 3.31 -5.86
N GLN A 155 -4.26 4.52 -5.28
CA GLN A 155 -3.54 4.85 -4.04
C GLN A 155 -3.98 3.95 -2.88
N GLN A 156 -5.28 3.78 -2.65
CA GLN A 156 -5.81 2.90 -1.60
C GLN A 156 -5.32 1.46 -1.78
N ARG A 157 -5.31 0.96 -3.02
CA ARG A 157 -4.82 -0.38 -3.33
C ARG A 157 -3.33 -0.55 -2.99
N LEU A 158 -2.51 0.44 -3.30
CA LEU A 158 -1.07 0.43 -3.00
C LEU A 158 -0.80 0.60 -1.50
N GLN A 159 -1.60 1.43 -0.82
CA GLN A 159 -1.57 1.54 0.65
C GLN A 159 -1.96 0.23 1.32
N ASN A 160 -2.91 -0.53 0.75
CA ASN A 160 -3.26 -1.87 1.23
C ASN A 160 -2.08 -2.85 1.09
N VAL A 161 -1.37 -2.87 -0.06
CA VAL A 161 -0.15 -3.70 -0.22
C VAL A 161 0.86 -3.39 0.88
N ARG A 162 1.08 -2.10 1.14
CA ARG A 162 1.96 -1.61 2.21
C ARG A 162 1.49 -2.08 3.59
N ALA A 163 0.21 -1.90 3.92
CA ALA A 163 -0.35 -2.31 5.20
C ALA A 163 -0.24 -3.82 5.43
N VAL A 164 -0.52 -4.63 4.39
CA VAL A 164 -0.40 -6.10 4.44
C VAL A 164 1.04 -6.50 4.73
N LEU A 165 2.00 -5.84 4.10
CA LEU A 165 3.41 -6.10 4.39
C LEU A 165 3.77 -5.74 5.84
N GLN A 166 3.32 -4.56 6.31
CA GLN A 166 3.59 -4.08 7.67
C GLN A 166 3.05 -4.98 8.79
N VAL A 167 1.96 -5.73 8.55
CA VAL A 167 1.47 -6.71 9.54
C VAL A 167 2.20 -8.06 9.50
N GLY A 168 3.06 -8.31 8.49
CA GLY A 168 3.81 -9.55 8.33
C GLY A 168 3.45 -10.37 7.09
N GLY A 169 2.75 -9.78 6.11
CA GLY A 169 2.35 -10.43 4.87
C GLY A 169 0.94 -11.01 4.88
N ASN A 170 0.56 -11.70 3.81
CA ASN A 170 -0.84 -12.12 3.57
C ASN A 170 -1.39 -13.06 4.65
N GLU A 171 -0.60 -14.02 5.12
CA GLU A 171 -1.04 -14.97 6.15
C GLU A 171 -1.34 -14.25 7.48
N ALA A 172 -0.47 -13.33 7.89
CA ALA A 172 -0.67 -12.51 9.09
C ALA A 172 -1.88 -11.58 8.93
N ALA A 173 -2.05 -10.97 7.76
CA ALA A 173 -3.19 -10.11 7.44
C ALA A 173 -4.52 -10.89 7.50
N GLU A 174 -4.54 -12.13 6.98
CA GLU A 174 -5.69 -13.03 7.03
C GLU A 174 -6.03 -13.40 8.48
N GLY A 175 -5.04 -13.80 9.26
CA GLY A 175 -5.23 -14.10 10.69
C GLY A 175 -5.79 -12.91 11.48
N LEU A 176 -5.30 -11.70 11.22
CA LEU A 176 -5.80 -10.46 11.82
C LEU A 176 -7.22 -10.14 11.39
N ALA A 177 -7.54 -10.28 10.10
CA ALA A 177 -8.89 -10.03 9.58
C ALA A 177 -9.92 -11.00 10.20
N GLN A 178 -9.57 -12.28 10.34
CA GLN A 178 -10.40 -13.28 11.01
C GLN A 178 -10.57 -12.97 12.51
N TYR A 179 -9.50 -12.58 13.19
CA TYR A 179 -9.56 -12.18 14.60
C TYR A 179 -10.48 -10.97 14.81
N ALA A 180 -10.31 -9.93 13.99
CA ALA A 180 -11.13 -8.73 14.03
C ALA A 180 -12.60 -9.06 13.75
N THR A 181 -12.87 -9.86 12.70
CA THR A 181 -14.24 -10.31 12.36
C THR A 181 -14.93 -11.03 13.51
N ARG A 182 -14.24 -11.98 14.17
CA ARG A 182 -14.81 -12.70 15.32
C ARG A 182 -15.14 -11.75 16.48
N SER A 183 -14.25 -10.80 16.76
CA SER A 183 -14.43 -9.82 17.84
C SER A 183 -15.58 -8.86 17.56
N VAL A 184 -15.68 -8.38 16.32
CA VAL A 184 -16.76 -7.49 15.86
C VAL A 184 -18.12 -8.19 15.92
N ARG A 185 -18.21 -9.44 15.47
CA ARG A 185 -19.48 -10.21 15.49
C ARG A 185 -20.04 -10.45 16.89
N GLN A 186 -19.19 -10.48 17.92
CA GLN A 186 -19.65 -10.56 19.32
C GLN A 186 -20.39 -9.29 19.76
N GLN A 187 -20.02 -8.14 19.20
CA GLN A 187 -20.62 -6.83 19.53
C GLN A 187 -21.75 -6.45 18.58
N SER A 188 -21.68 -6.88 17.32
CA SER A 188 -22.62 -6.52 16.25
C SER A 188 -22.82 -7.70 15.29
N PRO A 189 -23.72 -8.64 15.63
CA PRO A 189 -24.05 -9.76 14.76
C PRO A 189 -24.66 -9.24 13.45
N GLY A 190 -24.07 -9.63 12.31
CA GLY A 190 -24.55 -9.24 10.98
C GLY A 190 -23.60 -8.36 10.17
N LEU A 191 -22.50 -7.88 10.76
CA LEU A 191 -21.46 -7.19 9.99
C LEU A 191 -20.70 -8.16 9.06
N PRO A 192 -20.32 -7.70 7.84
CA PRO A 192 -19.65 -8.54 6.86
C PRO A 192 -18.20 -8.85 7.27
N ASP A 193 -17.67 -9.99 6.79
CA ASP A 193 -16.36 -10.52 7.21
C ASP A 193 -15.21 -9.73 6.64
N LEU A 194 -14.36 -9.16 7.50
CA LEU A 194 -13.17 -8.45 7.09
C LEU A 194 -12.21 -9.39 6.37
N THR A 195 -11.48 -8.83 5.41
CA THR A 195 -10.48 -9.51 4.59
C THR A 195 -9.16 -8.73 4.62
N PRO A 196 -8.04 -9.32 4.16
CA PRO A 196 -6.80 -8.58 3.96
C PRO A 196 -6.96 -7.37 3.03
N GLY A 197 -7.91 -7.39 2.09
CA GLY A 197 -8.19 -6.27 1.19
C GLY A 197 -8.76 -5.04 1.88
N ASP A 198 -9.36 -5.20 3.07
CA ASP A 198 -9.89 -4.08 3.85
C ASP A 198 -8.83 -3.40 4.72
N LEU A 199 -7.62 -3.98 4.81
CA LEU A 199 -6.54 -3.42 5.62
C LEU A 199 -6.06 -2.09 5.01
N ALA A 200 -6.26 -1.00 5.76
CA ALA A 200 -6.05 0.36 5.26
C ALA A 200 -4.78 1.02 5.82
N MET A 201 -4.42 0.71 7.07
CA MET A 201 -3.31 1.39 7.75
C MET A 201 -2.72 0.52 8.86
N VAL A 202 -1.39 0.62 9.01
CA VAL A 202 -0.65 0.13 10.18
C VAL A 202 0.23 1.25 10.69
N ARG A 203 0.18 1.50 12.00
CA ARG A 203 1.12 2.39 12.70
C ARG A 203 1.77 1.62 13.82
N SER A 204 3.09 1.67 13.89
CA SER A 204 3.88 1.09 14.97
C SER A 204 4.46 2.21 15.82
N PHE A 205 4.40 2.05 17.13
CA PHE A 205 4.92 2.99 18.11
C PHE A 205 6.20 2.46 18.75
N PRO A 206 7.08 3.33 19.31
CA PRO A 206 8.35 2.91 19.93
C PRO A 206 8.20 1.98 21.13
N ASP A 207 7.05 1.96 21.78
CA ASP A 207 6.72 1.07 22.90
C ASP A 207 6.33 -0.35 22.44
N GLY A 208 6.32 -0.61 21.13
CA GLY A 208 5.90 -1.87 20.52
C GLY A 208 4.40 -1.96 20.25
N THR A 209 3.62 -0.93 20.60
CA THR A 209 2.20 -0.89 20.28
C THR A 209 2.01 -0.80 18.77
N ARG A 210 1.07 -1.58 18.23
CA ARG A 210 0.61 -1.48 16.84
C ARG A 210 -0.85 -1.07 16.79
N TYR A 211 -1.13 -0.06 15.98
CA TYR A 211 -2.49 0.34 15.62
C TYR A 211 -2.76 -0.05 14.17
N ILE A 212 -3.69 -0.98 13.98
CA ILE A 212 -4.06 -1.56 12.70
C ILE A 212 -5.50 -1.17 12.40
N GLN A 213 -5.77 -0.68 11.20
CA GLN A 213 -7.10 -0.25 10.80
C GLN A 213 -7.55 -0.98 9.53
N PHE A 214 -8.76 -1.53 9.60
CA PHE A 214 -9.53 -2.00 8.46
C PHE A 214 -10.56 -0.93 8.11
N CYS A 215 -10.71 -0.64 6.82
CA CYS A 215 -11.72 0.26 6.28
C CYS A 215 -12.46 -0.45 5.17
N ARG A 216 -13.75 -0.69 5.37
CA ARG A 216 -14.63 -1.32 4.39
C ARG A 216 -15.70 -0.33 3.94
N PRO A 217 -15.75 -0.02 2.64
CA PRO A 217 -16.91 0.67 2.06
C PRO A 217 -18.17 -0.15 2.32
N MET A 218 -19.18 0.48 2.90
CA MET A 218 -20.50 -0.14 3.08
C MET A 218 -21.39 0.33 1.95
N SER A 219 -21.95 -0.60 1.20
CA SER A 219 -23.03 -0.31 0.26
C SER A 219 -24.25 -1.06 0.77
N ASP A 220 -25.32 -0.34 1.10
CA ASP A 220 -26.60 -0.93 1.51
C ASP A 220 -27.52 -1.19 0.32
N GLY A 221 -27.01 -1.06 -0.92
CA GLY A 221 -27.80 -1.14 -2.14
C GLY A 221 -28.77 0.02 -2.34
N THR A 222 -28.82 0.97 -1.40
CA THR A 222 -29.54 2.23 -1.56
C THR A 222 -28.54 3.33 -1.97
N ALA A 223 -29.02 4.35 -2.68
CA ALA A 223 -28.17 5.45 -3.14
C ALA A 223 -27.73 6.40 -2.01
N ILE A 224 -27.94 6.03 -0.74
CA ILE A 224 -27.58 6.84 0.41
C ILE A 224 -26.14 6.51 0.82
N GLU A 225 -25.35 7.55 1.00
CA GLU A 225 -23.93 7.44 1.38
C GLU A 225 -23.82 6.91 2.82
N VAL A 226 -23.51 5.61 2.96
CA VAL A 226 -23.29 4.98 4.26
C VAL A 226 -21.84 5.20 4.67
N SER A 227 -21.62 5.69 5.90
CA SER A 227 -20.27 5.81 6.44
C SER A 227 -19.56 4.45 6.41
N PRO A 228 -18.27 4.41 6.00
CA PRO A 228 -17.54 3.16 5.92
C PRO A 228 -17.46 2.49 7.29
N LEU A 229 -17.42 1.16 7.28
CA LEU A 229 -17.13 0.38 8.48
C LEU A 229 -15.63 0.48 8.76
N ILE A 230 -15.28 1.05 9.90
CA ILE A 230 -13.90 1.17 10.35
C ILE A 230 -13.72 0.27 11.56
N VAL A 231 -12.83 -0.72 11.45
CA VAL A 231 -12.47 -1.61 12.56
C VAL A 231 -11.01 -1.40 12.88
N SER A 232 -10.72 -1.08 14.13
CA SER A 232 -9.36 -0.82 14.60
C SER A 232 -8.95 -1.89 15.59
N VAL A 233 -7.78 -2.50 15.34
CA VAL A 233 -7.13 -3.47 16.23
C VAL A 233 -5.91 -2.80 16.85
N THR A 234 -5.85 -2.77 18.17
CA THR A 234 -4.68 -2.28 18.92
C THR A 234 -4.01 -3.47 19.59
N GLU A 235 -2.73 -3.67 19.30
CA GLU A 235 -1.90 -4.72 19.90
C GLU A 235 -0.84 -4.05 20.75
N ALA A 236 -0.79 -4.39 22.04
CA ALA A 236 0.24 -3.91 22.96
C ALA A 236 1.04 -5.11 23.50
N PRO A 237 2.36 -4.97 23.75
CA PRO A 237 3.16 -6.07 24.27
C PRO A 237 2.62 -6.63 25.59
N GLY A 238 2.35 -7.94 25.62
CA GLY A 238 1.85 -8.63 26.81
C GLY A 238 0.34 -8.49 27.08
N GLU A 239 -0.39 -7.72 26.27
CA GLU A 239 -1.85 -7.59 26.37
C GLU A 239 -2.57 -8.34 25.23
N PRO A 240 -3.79 -8.84 25.47
CA PRO A 240 -4.62 -9.32 24.37
C PRO A 240 -4.96 -8.15 23.43
N PRO A 241 -5.06 -8.38 22.10
CA PRO A 241 -5.45 -7.33 21.18
C PRO A 241 -6.84 -6.76 21.53
N ARG A 242 -7.01 -5.46 21.30
CA ARG A 242 -8.28 -4.76 21.55
C ARG A 242 -8.90 -4.35 20.22
N VAL A 243 -10.20 -4.60 20.05
CA VAL A 243 -10.93 -4.27 18.84
C VAL A 243 -11.95 -3.17 19.13
N SER A 244 -11.91 -2.11 18.32
CA SER A 244 -12.88 -1.01 18.34
C SER A 244 -13.54 -0.87 16.98
N VAL A 245 -14.83 -0.51 16.96
CA VAL A 245 -15.63 -0.39 15.74
C VAL A 245 -16.21 1.02 15.65
N PHE A 246 -16.09 1.64 14.48
CA PHE A 246 -16.62 2.96 14.17
C PHE A 246 -17.34 2.92 12.81
N GLY A 247 -18.39 3.73 12.65
CA GLY A 247 -19.18 3.75 11.42
C GLY A 247 -20.06 2.51 11.22
N GLY A 248 -20.68 2.36 10.04
CA GLY A 248 -21.63 1.29 9.73
C GLY A 248 -23.09 1.61 10.08
N ALA A 249 -24.00 1.23 9.18
CA ALA A 249 -25.45 1.38 9.37
C ALA A 249 -25.90 0.54 10.58
N GLY A 250 -26.32 1.20 11.67
CA GLY A 250 -26.89 0.54 12.85
C GLY A 250 -26.08 0.61 14.15
N LEU A 251 -24.89 1.22 14.14
CA LEU A 251 -24.09 1.42 15.36
C LEU A 251 -24.48 2.65 16.21
N GLN A 252 -25.60 3.29 15.91
CA GLN A 252 -26.23 4.27 16.80
C GLN A 252 -27.11 3.55 17.83
N ARG A 253 -26.55 3.20 18.99
CA ARG A 253 -27.31 2.97 20.22
C ARG A 253 -26.60 3.58 21.41
#